data_AF-A0A0F8X9G3-F1
#
_entry.id   AF-A0A0F8X9G3-F1
#
_cell.length_a   1.000
_cell.length_b   1.000
_cell.length_c   1.000
_cell.angle_alpha   90.00
_cell.angle_beta   90.00
_cell.angle_gamma   90.00
#
_symmetry.space_group_name_H-M   'P 1'
#
loop_
_entity.id
_entity.type
_entity.pdbx_description
1 polymer ?
#
loop_
_entity_poly.entity_id
_entity_poly.type
_entity_poly.pdbx_seq_one_letter_code
_entity_poly.pdbx_strand_id
1 'polypeptide(L)'
;MPITPLHYPVAWGLSKLDKRLNLPGLIVGSFIPDIEVLFLRFFFSGVLPDHLVLHSLVGAFTLGTIISIFATIYLYPILTTFFFHLDRAKIKEVCRLSPALVLSCMLGNLFHIFLDIPM
;
A
#
# COMPACT_ATOMS: atom_id res chain seq x y z
N MET A 1 -2.66 4.37 14.25
CA MET A 1 -2.43 5.82 13.94
C MET A 1 -1.79 5.85 12.57
N PRO A 2 -2.02 6.83 11.68
CA PRO A 2 -1.36 6.83 10.38
C PRO A 2 0.12 7.18 10.58
N ILE A 3 0.93 6.17 10.90
CA ILE A 3 2.38 6.30 11.03
C ILE A 3 3.04 5.92 9.72
N THR A 4 2.46 6.36 8.61
CA THR A 4 3.25 6.61 7.41
C THR A 4 4.18 7.79 7.73
N PRO A 5 5.50 7.53 7.93
CA PRO A 5 6.29 6.71 7.02
C PRO A 5 6.90 5.42 7.61
N LEU A 6 6.63 5.03 8.87
CA LEU A 6 7.20 3.82 9.49
C LEU A 6 6.72 2.50 8.87
N HIS A 7 5.62 2.50 8.13
CA HIS A 7 5.16 1.35 7.34
C HIS A 7 6.06 1.03 6.13
N TYR A 8 6.74 2.05 5.57
CA TYR A 8 7.65 1.89 4.43
C TYR A 8 8.89 1.03 4.74
N PRO A 9 9.61 1.23 5.87
CA PRO A 9 10.69 0.34 6.30
C PRO A 9 10.32 -1.15 6.32
N VAL A 10 9.10 -1.49 6.75
CA VAL A 10 8.63 -2.90 6.76
C VAL A 10 8.46 -3.41 5.33
N ALA A 11 7.79 -2.65 4.46
CA ALA A 11 7.67 -2.99 3.03
C ALA A 11 9.04 -3.17 2.36
N TRP A 12 9.99 -2.27 2.65
CA TRP A 12 11.35 -2.39 2.16
C TRP A 12 12.04 -3.64 2.70
N GLY A 13 11.96 -3.90 4.00
CA GLY A 13 12.54 -5.08 4.66
C GLY A 13 12.04 -6.38 4.05
N LEU A 14 10.72 -6.52 3.85
CA LEU A 14 10.12 -7.69 3.20
C LEU A 14 10.69 -7.91 1.79
N SER A 15 10.84 -6.84 1.01
CA SER A 15 11.45 -6.93 -0.33
C SER A 15 12.92 -7.38 -0.32
N LYS A 16 13.62 -7.20 0.81
CA LYS A 16 15.00 -7.67 0.98
C LYS A 16 15.07 -9.12 1.43
N LEU A 17 14.09 -9.59 2.21
CA LEU A 17 13.99 -10.96 2.69
C LEU A 17 13.63 -11.95 1.57
N ASP A 18 12.77 -11.56 0.63
CA ASP A 18 12.44 -12.40 -0.54
C ASP A 18 12.45 -11.59 -1.83
N LYS A 19 13.37 -11.96 -2.75
CA LYS A 19 13.55 -11.32 -4.06
C LYS A 19 12.38 -11.53 -5.02
N ARG A 20 11.49 -12.49 -4.74
CA ARG A 20 10.28 -12.74 -5.52
C ARG A 20 9.20 -11.70 -5.23
N LEU A 21 9.29 -10.98 -4.11
CA LEU A 21 8.34 -9.94 -3.76
C LEU A 21 8.59 -8.66 -4.58
N ASN A 22 7.49 -8.00 -4.93
CA ASN A 22 7.46 -6.78 -5.70
C ASN A 22 7.45 -5.57 -4.75
N LEU A 23 8.56 -4.83 -4.75
CA LEU A 23 8.71 -3.66 -3.87
C LEU A 23 7.61 -2.59 -4.11
N PRO A 24 7.27 -2.18 -5.34
CA PRO A 24 6.15 -1.27 -5.57
C PRO A 24 4.83 -1.74 -4.93
N GLY A 25 4.47 -3.02 -5.10
CA GLY A 25 3.26 -3.57 -4.49
C GLY A 25 3.28 -3.55 -2.96
N LEU A 26 4.42 -3.91 -2.34
CA LEU A 26 4.59 -3.82 -0.89
C LEU A 26 4.46 -2.38 -0.38
N ILE A 27 5.09 -1.42 -1.07
CA ILE A 27 5.02 0.00 -0.74
C ILE A 27 3.57 0.45 -0.83
N VAL A 28 2.93 0.32 -1.98
CA VAL A 28 1.57 0.82 -2.18
C VAL A 28 0.62 0.17 -1.16
N GLY A 29 0.70 -1.15 -0.98
CA GLY A 29 -0.12 -1.86 0.00
C GLY A 29 0.06 -1.37 1.45
N SER A 30 1.27 -0.95 1.82
CA SER A 30 1.54 -0.39 3.15
C SER A 30 1.01 1.03 3.37
N PHE A 31 0.56 1.71 2.31
CA PHE A 31 -0.02 3.06 2.35
C PHE A 31 -1.54 3.09 2.12
N ILE A 32 -2.11 2.10 1.43
CA ILE A 32 -3.54 2.11 1.08
C ILE A 32 -4.47 2.20 2.31
N PRO A 33 -4.24 1.47 3.43
CA PRO A 33 -5.11 1.59 4.59
C PRO A 33 -5.19 3.04 5.12
N ASP A 34 -4.07 3.75 5.22
CA ASP A 34 -4.01 5.14 5.71
C ASP A 34 -4.83 6.14 4.89
N ILE A 35 -5.15 5.84 3.62
CA ILE A 35 -6.03 6.71 2.81
C ILE A 35 -7.40 6.86 3.46
N GLU A 36 -7.91 5.79 4.07
CA GLU A 36 -9.19 5.82 4.81
C GLU A 36 -9.14 6.81 5.96
N VAL A 37 -8.08 6.76 6.77
CA VAL A 37 -7.89 7.67 7.92
C VAL A 37 -7.79 9.11 7.46
N LEU A 38 -7.00 9.39 6.41
CA LEU A 38 -6.86 10.74 5.85
C LEU A 38 -8.20 11.29 5.36
N PHE A 39 -8.97 10.47 4.64
CA PHE A 39 -10.27 10.85 4.13
C PHE A 39 -11.28 11.13 5.25
N LEU A 40 -11.39 10.22 6.22
CA LEU A 40 -12.32 10.35 7.34
C LEU A 40 -11.99 11.55 8.21
N ARG A 41 -10.70 11.77 8.49
CA ARG A 41 -10.27 12.93 9.27
C ARG A 41 -10.50 14.24 8.55
N PHE A 42 -10.40 14.30 7.22
CA PHE A 42 -10.62 15.53 6.49
C PHE A 42 -12.11 15.89 6.35
N PHE A 43 -12.97 14.90 6.08
CA PHE A 43 -14.38 15.14 5.77
C PHE A 43 -15.36 14.85 6.92
N PHE A 44 -14.98 13.99 7.88
CA PHE A 44 -15.89 13.44 8.90
C PHE A 44 -15.31 13.51 10.33
N SER A 45 -14.34 14.41 10.55
CA SER A 45 -13.70 14.61 11.87
C SER A 45 -14.74 14.81 12.97
N GLY A 46 -14.66 13.97 14.02
CA GLY A 46 -15.56 14.04 15.18
C GLY A 46 -16.95 13.44 14.96
N VAL A 47 -17.24 12.90 13.76
CA VAL A 47 -18.52 12.26 13.42
C VAL A 47 -18.37 10.75 13.26
N LEU A 48 -17.32 10.30 12.55
CA LEU A 48 -17.04 8.88 12.31
C LEU A 48 -15.74 8.45 13.00
N PRO A 49 -15.58 7.14 13.29
CA PRO A 49 -14.29 6.59 13.68
C PRO A 49 -13.25 6.80 12.58
N ASP A 50 -11.97 6.91 12.96
CA ASP A 50 -10.88 7.12 12.01
C ASP A 50 -10.53 5.88 11.16
N HIS A 51 -11.02 4.70 11.55
CA HIS A 51 -10.72 3.42 10.92
C HIS A 51 -12.02 2.68 10.60
N LEU A 52 -12.16 2.18 9.37
CA LEU A 52 -13.33 1.45 8.90
C LEU A 52 -12.92 0.14 8.23
N VAL A 53 -13.18 0.00 6.93
CA VAL A 53 -13.05 -1.28 6.22
C VAL A 53 -11.60 -1.55 5.85
N LEU A 54 -10.83 -0.54 5.42
CA LEU A 54 -9.45 -0.77 4.97
C LEU A 54 -8.50 -1.17 6.11
N HIS A 55 -8.82 -0.78 7.34
CA HIS A 55 -8.10 -1.21 8.55
C HIS A 55 -8.64 -2.49 9.20
N SER A 56 -9.58 -3.19 8.56
CA SER A 56 -9.98 -4.53 8.98
C SER A 56 -9.16 -5.60 8.25
N LEU A 57 -8.90 -6.74 8.90
CA LEU A 57 -8.14 -7.84 8.29
C LEU A 57 -8.77 -8.31 6.97
N VAL A 58 -10.09 -8.47 6.94
CA VAL A 58 -10.84 -8.87 5.74
C VAL A 58 -10.78 -7.80 4.67
N GLY A 59 -10.97 -6.53 5.03
CA GLY A 59 -10.94 -5.42 4.09
C GLY A 59 -9.56 -5.20 3.49
N ALA A 60 -8.49 -5.25 4.27
CA ALA A 60 -7.11 -5.21 3.79
C ALA A 60 -6.79 -6.36 2.83
N PHE A 61 -7.16 -7.59 3.21
CA PHE A 61 -6.95 -8.78 2.37
C PHE A 61 -7.73 -8.70 1.04
N THR A 62 -8.91 -8.08 1.05
CA THR A 62 -9.79 -8.01 -0.12
C THR A 62 -9.70 -6.65 -0.83
N LEU A 63 -10.50 -5.67 -0.40
CA LEU A 63 -10.61 -4.34 -1.00
C LEU A 63 -9.28 -3.60 -1.01
N GLY A 64 -8.54 -3.60 0.10
CA GLY A 64 -7.22 -2.97 0.21
C GLY A 64 -6.24 -3.53 -0.81
N THR A 65 -6.21 -4.85 -0.97
CA THR A 65 -5.39 -5.53 -1.99
C THR A 65 -5.81 -5.16 -3.41
N ILE A 66 -7.12 -5.17 -3.72
CA ILE A 66 -7.63 -4.77 -5.03
C ILE A 66 -7.22 -3.33 -5.35
N ILE A 67 -7.50 -2.39 -4.44
CA ILE A 67 -7.13 -0.97 -4.58
C ILE A 67 -5.62 -0.83 -4.78
N SER A 68 -4.82 -1.56 -4.01
CA SER A 68 -3.36 -1.54 -4.10
C SER A 68 -2.85 -2.02 -5.46
N ILE A 69 -3.46 -3.05 -6.04
CA ILE A 69 -3.09 -3.55 -7.38
C ILE A 69 -3.34 -2.45 -8.43
N PHE A 70 -4.54 -1.84 -8.42
CA PHE A 70 -4.86 -0.75 -9.34
C PHE A 70 -3.94 0.45 -9.15
N ALA A 71 -3.72 0.87 -7.91
CA ALA A 71 -2.80 1.96 -7.59
C ALA A 71 -1.36 1.63 -8.04
N THR A 72 -0.90 0.39 -7.88
CA THR A 72 0.46 0.02 -8.28
C THR A 72 0.62 -0.05 -9.80
N ILE A 73 -0.37 -0.53 -10.54
CA ILE A 73 -0.29 -0.66 -12.01
C ILE A 73 -0.41 0.72 -12.67
N TYR A 74 -1.34 1.56 -12.20
CA TYR A 74 -1.71 2.78 -12.91
C TYR A 74 -1.11 4.03 -12.28
N LEU A 75 -1.18 4.19 -10.96
CA LEU A 75 -0.79 5.42 -10.28
C LEU A 75 0.71 5.45 -9.96
N TYR A 76 1.28 4.37 -9.42
CA TYR A 76 2.68 4.31 -9.01
C TYR A 76 3.67 4.66 -10.14
N PRO A 77 3.54 4.15 -11.39
CA PRO A 77 4.45 4.52 -12.47
C PRO A 77 4.33 5.99 -12.85
N ILE A 78 3.13 6.59 -12.77
CA ILE A 78 2.92 8.01 -13.05
C ILE A 78 3.63 8.86 -11.99
N LEU A 79 3.36 8.60 -10.71
CA LEU A 79 3.94 9.37 -9.61
C LEU A 79 5.46 9.25 -9.59
N THR A 80 6.01 8.05 -9.75
CA THR A 80 7.46 7.85 -9.67
C THR A 80 8.21 8.43 -10.88
N THR A 81 7.62 8.37 -12.07
CA THR A 81 8.17 9.06 -13.24
C THR A 81 8.14 10.57 -13.03
N PHE A 82 7.04 11.10 -12.50
CA PHE A 82 6.87 12.54 -12.30
C PHE A 82 7.80 13.12 -11.24
N PHE A 83 7.87 12.51 -10.04
CA PHE A 83 8.64 13.04 -8.92
C PHE A 83 10.13 12.68 -8.99
N PHE A 84 10.47 11.49 -9.50
CA PHE A 84 11.84 10.97 -9.46
C PHE A 84 12.48 10.82 -10.85
N HIS A 85 11.77 11.22 -11.92
CA HIS A 85 12.28 11.16 -13.30
C HIS A 85 12.76 9.76 -13.72
N LEU A 86 12.12 8.72 -13.19
CA LEU A 86 12.43 7.33 -13.53
C LEU A 86 11.92 6.96 -14.93
N ASP A 87 12.57 6.00 -15.58
CA ASP A 87 12.12 5.47 -16.87
C ASP A 87 10.74 4.82 -16.74
N ARG A 88 9.73 5.45 -17.36
CA ARG A 88 8.34 5.01 -17.30
C ARG A 88 8.11 3.59 -17.82
N ALA A 89 8.82 3.19 -18.88
CA ALA A 89 8.66 1.85 -19.47
C ALA A 89 9.21 0.79 -18.51
N LYS A 90 10.37 1.05 -17.90
CA LYS A 90 10.96 0.18 -16.88
C LYS A 90 10.05 0.04 -15.66
N ILE A 91 9.50 1.14 -15.15
CA ILE A 91 8.60 1.07 -13.99
C ILE A 91 7.30 0.35 -14.32
N LYS A 92 6.72 0.59 -15.50
CA LYS A 92 5.52 -0.15 -15.95
C LYS A 92 5.75 -1.66 -16.00
N GLU A 93 6.92 -2.11 -16.46
CA GLU A 93 7.23 -3.53 -16.50
C GLU A 93 7.35 -4.13 -15.09
N VAL A 94 8.00 -3.43 -14.15
CA VAL A 94 8.07 -3.86 -12.74
C VAL A 94 6.67 -3.88 -12.10
N CYS A 95 5.80 -2.95 -12.47
CA CYS A 95 4.43 -2.85 -11.96
C CYS A 95 3.42 -3.72 -12.72
N ARG A 96 3.85 -4.58 -13.67
CA ARG A 96 2.93 -5.42 -14.44
C ARG A 96 2.21 -6.41 -13.53
N LEU A 97 0.92 -6.64 -13.82
CA LEU A 97 0.12 -7.62 -13.09
C LEU A 97 0.78 -9.00 -13.13
N SER A 98 1.02 -9.56 -11.95
CA SER A 98 1.61 -10.87 -11.73
C SER A 98 1.19 -11.41 -10.36
N PRO A 99 1.25 -12.73 -10.13
CA PRO A 99 0.97 -13.31 -8.80
C PRO A 99 1.87 -12.71 -7.71
N ALA A 100 3.14 -12.43 -8.04
CA ALA A 100 4.08 -11.76 -7.15
C ALA A 100 3.61 -10.35 -6.76
N LEU A 101 3.13 -9.55 -7.73
CA LEU A 101 2.58 -8.23 -7.46
C LEU A 101 1.35 -8.29 -6.54
N VAL A 102 0.42 -9.21 -6.83
CA VAL A 102 -0.81 -9.40 -6.03
C VAL A 102 -0.45 -9.79 -4.60
N LEU A 103 0.42 -10.79 -4.43
CA LEU A 103 0.90 -11.22 -3.11
C LEU A 103 1.59 -10.08 -2.36
N SER A 104 2.38 -9.27 -3.06
CA SER A 104 3.10 -8.13 -2.47
C SER A 104 2.16 -7.03 -2.01
N CYS A 105 1.14 -6.69 -2.81
CA CYS A 105 0.09 -5.75 -2.40
C CYS A 105 -0.64 -6.24 -1.15
N MET A 106 -1.02 -7.52 -1.13
CA MET A 106 -1.69 -8.14 0.01
C MET A 106 -0.83 -8.11 1.27
N LEU A 107 0.43 -8.54 1.18
CA LEU A 107 1.36 -8.52 2.30
C LEU A 107 1.59 -7.08 2.80
N GLY A 108 1.72 -6.09 1.92
CA GLY A 108 1.84 -4.69 2.31
C GLY A 108 0.68 -4.22 3.18
N ASN A 109 -0.56 -4.54 2.80
CA ASN A 109 -1.76 -4.20 3.60
C ASN A 109 -1.80 -4.96 4.94
N LEU A 110 -1.49 -6.25 4.93
CA LEU A 110 -1.53 -7.06 6.16
C LEU A 110 -0.48 -6.62 7.18
N PHE A 111 0.76 -6.38 6.72
CA PHE A 111 1.83 -5.90 7.59
C PHE A 111 1.60 -4.47 8.07
N HIS A 112 0.86 -3.65 7.32
CA HIS A 112 0.38 -2.36 7.83
C HIS A 112 -0.53 -2.58 9.04
N ILE A 113 -1.59 -3.39 8.91
CA ILE A 113 -2.50 -3.67 10.03
C ILE A 113 -1.74 -4.26 11.22
N PHE A 114 -0.84 -5.22 11.00
CA PHE A 114 -0.07 -5.83 12.08
C PHE A 114 0.83 -4.84 12.82
N LEU A 115 1.35 -3.81 12.14
CA LEU A 115 2.12 -2.75 12.78
C LEU A 115 1.22 -1.82 13.61
N ASP A 116 -0.02 -1.63 13.18
CA ASP A 116 -1.00 -0.78 13.85
C ASP A 116 -1.73 -1.46 15.02
N ILE A 117 -1.72 -2.80 15.15
CA ILE A 117 -2.31 -3.53 16.32
C ILE A 117 -1.82 -3.02 17.69
N PRO A 118 -0.51 -2.81 17.93
CA PRO A 118 -0.03 -2.35 19.23
C PRO A 118 -0.24 -0.85 19.51
N MET A 119 -0.86 -0.08 18.61
CA MET A 119 -0.95 1.39 18.65
C MET A 119 -2.38 1.92 18.56
#